data_AF-A0A2V9P3W7-F1
#
_entry.id   AF-A0A2V9P3W7-F1
#
_cell.length_a   1.000
_cell.length_b   1.000
_cell.length_c   1.000
_cell.angle_alpha   90.00
_cell.angle_beta   90.00
_cell.angle_gamma   90.00
#
_symmetry.space_group_name_H-M   'P 1'
#
loop_
_entity.id
_entity.type
_entity.pdbx_description
1 polymer ?
#
loop_
_entity_poly.entity_id
_entity_poly.type
_entity_poly.pdbx_seq_one_letter_code
_entity_poly.pdbx_strand_id
1 'polypeptide(L)' 'MDEGRKRVLLIAASILAARKLAQYGSEAHVPATICAIADSIRWAERIMQEIDRRWPDIRSGHN' A
#
# COMPACT_ATOMS: atom_id res chain seq x y z
N MET A 1 12.93 -7.17 0.06
CA MET A 1 11.65 -6.90 0.75
C MET A 1 11.39 -8.07 1.68
N ASP A 2 11.56 -7.87 2.98
CA ASP A 2 11.28 -8.88 3.99
C ASP A 2 9.80 -9.26 3.99
N GLU A 3 9.48 -10.47 4.42
CA GLU A 3 8.12 -11.00 4.42
C GLU A 3 7.15 -10.14 5.24
N GLY A 4 7.64 -9.56 6.36
CA GLY A 4 6.89 -8.59 7.14
C GLY A 4 6.57 -7.31 6.36
N ARG A 5 7.53 -6.82 5.56
CA ARG A 5 7.37 -5.63 4.72
C ARG A 5 6.29 -5.88 3.64
N LYS A 6 6.28 -7.05 3.01
CA LYS A 6 5.25 -7.42 2.02
C LYS A 6 3.85 -7.48 2.61
N ARG A 7 3.68 -8.07 3.80
CA ARG A 7 2.38 -8.19 4.48
C ARG A 7 1.78 -6.82 4.83
N VAL A 8 2.60 -5.89 5.31
CA VAL A 8 2.15 -4.52 5.62
C VAL A 8 1.67 -3.81 4.35
N LEU A 9 2.45 -3.93 3.27
CA LEU A 9 2.12 -3.35 1.97
C LEU A 9 0.79 -3.88 1.42
N LEU A 10 0.58 -5.21 1.51
CA LEU A 10 -0.66 -5.85 1.09
C LEU A 10 -1.86 -5.34 1.89
N ILE A 11 -1.77 -5.29 3.23
CA ILE A 11 -2.86 -4.82 4.09
C ILE A 11 -3.21 -3.36 3.78
N ALA A 12 -2.21 -2.48 3.70
CA ALA A 12 -2.42 -1.07 3.40
C ALA A 12 -3.03 -0.86 2.00
N ALA A 13 -2.50 -1.55 0.98
CA ALA A 13 -3.01 -1.46 -0.38
C ALA A 13 -4.46 -1.98 -0.48
N SER A 14 -4.79 -3.08 0.18
CA SER A 14 -6.15 -3.63 0.19
C SER A 14 -7.16 -2.69 0.86
N ILE A 15 -6.80 -2.04 1.98
CA ILE A 15 -7.68 -1.06 2.65
C ILE A 15 -7.90 0.17 1.77
N LEU A 16 -6.83 0.69 1.16
CA LEU A 16 -6.90 1.85 0.27
C LEU A 16 -7.72 1.53 -1.00
N ALA A 17 -7.51 0.35 -1.58
CA ALA A 17 -8.26 -0.10 -2.75
C ALA A 17 -9.75 -0.25 -2.40
N ALA A 18 -10.09 -0.90 -1.29
CA ALA A 18 -11.48 -1.04 -0.85
C ALA A 18 -12.16 0.31 -0.64
N ARG A 19 -11.48 1.28 -0.01
CA ARG A 19 -12.01 2.63 0.21
C ARG A 19 -12.21 3.39 -1.11
N LYS A 20 -11.31 3.22 -2.07
CA LYS A 20 -11.41 3.87 -3.38
C LYS A 20 -12.50 3.22 -4.24
N LEU A 21 -12.63 1.90 -4.20
CA LEU A 21 -13.68 1.15 -4.88
C LEU A 21 -15.06 1.45 -4.32
N ALA A 22 -15.20 1.63 -3.01
CA ALA A 22 -16.49 2.02 -2.40
C ALA A 22 -17.02 3.39 -2.88
N GLN A 23 -16.16 4.25 -3.44
CA GLN A 23 -16.56 5.54 -4.02
C GLN A 23 -17.11 5.42 -5.43
N TYR A 24 -16.72 4.37 -6.17
CA TYR A 24 -17.31 4.06 -7.44
C TYR A 24 -18.49 3.12 -7.15
N GLY A 25 -19.73 3.59 -7.27
CA GLY A 25 -20.93 2.78 -7.00
C GLY A 25 -20.94 1.44 -7.78
N SER A 26 -21.94 0.58 -7.53
CA SER A 26 -22.05 -0.80 -8.04
C SER A 26 -21.87 -1.00 -9.57
N GLU A 27 -21.74 0.06 -10.35
CA GLU A 27 -21.55 0.09 -11.80
C GLU A 27 -20.11 0.37 -12.25
N ALA A 28 -19.11 0.29 -11.36
CA ALA A 28 -17.73 0.66 -11.64
C ALA A 28 -16.98 -0.29 -12.59
N HIS A 29 -17.17 -0.05 -13.89
CA HIS A 29 -16.26 -0.22 -15.01
C HIS A 29 -14.85 -0.78 -14.69
N VAL A 30 -14.54 -1.92 -15.32
CA VAL A 30 -13.27 -2.69 -15.25
C VAL A 30 -11.98 -1.85 -15.27
N PRO A 31 -11.85 -0.75 -16.06
CA PRO A 31 -10.65 0.08 -16.07
C PRO A 31 -10.45 0.93 -14.80
N ALA A 32 -11.53 1.45 -14.20
CA ALA A 32 -11.45 2.30 -13.01
C ALA A 32 -10.95 1.51 -11.79
N THR A 33 -11.35 0.23 -11.70
CA THR A 33 -10.90 -0.70 -10.67
C THR A 33 -9.42 -1.01 -10.78
N ILE A 34 -8.90 -1.24 -11.99
CA ILE A 34 -7.46 -1.48 -12.22
C ILE A 34 -6.63 -0.26 -11.81
N CYS A 35 -7.06 0.95 -12.21
CA CYS A 35 -6.40 2.19 -11.79
C CYS A 35 -6.46 2.40 -10.27
N ALA A 36 -7.59 2.07 -9.63
CA ALA A 36 -7.74 2.19 -8.18
C ALA A 36 -6.79 1.27 -7.41
N ILE A 37 -6.57 0.04 -7.89
CA ILE A 37 -5.62 -0.90 -7.30
C ILE A 37 -4.18 -0.39 -7.48
N ALA A 38 -3.80 0.02 -8.69
CA ALA A 38 -2.45 0.52 -8.97
C ALA A 38 -2.10 1.75 -8.13
N ASP A 39 -3.04 2.70 -8.00
CA ASP A 39 -2.85 3.86 -7.14
C ASP A 39 -2.70 3.47 -5.67
N SER A 40 -3.51 2.50 -5.20
CA SER A 40 -3.48 2.05 -3.81
C SER A 40 -2.17 1.38 -3.43
N ILE A 41 -1.58 0.61 -4.35
CA ILE A 41 -0.23 0.04 -4.19
C ILE A 41 0.80 1.17 -4.08
N ARG A 42 0.76 2.15 -4.98
CA ARG A 42 1.70 3.28 -4.99
C ARG A 42 1.62 4.12 -3.70
N TRP A 43 0.43 4.30 -3.16
CA TRP A 43 0.23 4.96 -1.87
C TRP A 43 0.78 4.14 -0.71
N ALA A 44 0.57 2.81 -0.70
CA ALA A 44 1.14 1.93 0.31
C ALA A 44 2.68 1.96 0.30
N GLU A 45 3.31 1.94 -0.88
CA GLU A 45 4.76 2.07 -1.01
C GLU A 45 5.28 3.40 -0.43
N ARG A 46 4.61 4.52 -0.74
CA ARG A 46 4.98 5.84 -0.19
C ARG A 46 4.86 5.89 1.33
N ILE A 47 3.78 5.34 1.89
CA ILE A 47 3.58 5.27 3.35
C ILE A 47 4.73 4.49 3.98
N MET A 48 5.14 3.38 3.36
CA MET A 48 6.24 2.57 3.87
C MET A 48 7.59 3.25 3.77
N GLN A 49 7.87 3.94 2.67
CA GLN A 49 9.07 4.77 2.54
C GLN A 49 9.11 5.88 3.61
N GLU A 50 7.98 6.51 3.91
CA GLU A 50 7.90 7.53 4.95
C GLU A 50 8.09 6.94 6.36
N ILE A 51 7.56 5.74 6.61
CA ILE A 51 7.82 5.00 7.86
C ILE A 51 9.30 4.66 7.99
N ASP A 52 9.91 4.08 6.94
CA ASP A 52 11.34 3.73 6.91
C ASP A 52 12.21 4.99 7.09
N ARG A 53 11.82 6.14 6.53
CA ARG A 53 12.51 7.43 6.70
C ARG A 53 12.43 7.95 8.13
N ARG A 54 11.27 7.83 8.76
CA ARG A 54 11.01 8.37 10.10
C ARG A 54 11.53 7.48 11.22
N TRP A 55 11.59 6.18 10.98
CA TRP A 55 12.20 5.18 11.85
C TRP A 55 13.19 4.35 11.03
N PRO A 56 14.38 4.90 10.71
CA PRO A 56 15.42 4.14 10.04
C PRO A 56 15.76 2.92 10.89
N ASP A 57 15.77 1.76 10.26
CA ASP A 57 15.83 0.46 10.92
C ASP A 57 17.01 0.39 11.91
N ILE A 58 16.72 0.52 13.20
CA ILE A 58 17.72 0.56 14.30
C ILE A 58 18.49 -0.78 14.36
N ARG A 59 18.02 -1.83 13.67
CA ARG A 59 18.56 -3.20 13.74
C ARG A 59 19.67 -3.53 12.73
N SER A 60 20.10 -2.59 11.88
CA SER A 60 21.25 -2.82 10.97
C SER A 60 22.63 -2.51 11.61
N GLY A 61 22.70 -2.40 12.93
CA GLY A 61 23.95 -2.14 13.69
C GLY A 61 24.42 -3.34 14.54
N HIS A 62 24.48 -4.54 13.97
CA HIS A 62 25.26 -5.65 14.54
C HIS A 62 25.92 -6.46 13.42
N ASN A 63 27.10 -6.01 13.00
CA ASN A 63 28.23 -6.86 12.62
C ASN A 63 29.52 -6.06 12.83
#